data_AF-A0A524CGT1-F1
#
_entry.id   AF-A0A524CGT1-F1
#
_cell.length_a   1.000
_cell.length_b   1.000
_cell.length_c   1.000
_cell.angle_alpha   90.00
_cell.angle_beta   90.00
_cell.angle_gamma   90.00
#
_symmetry.space_group_name_H-M   'P 1'
#
loop_
_entity.id
_entity.type
_entity.pdbx_description
1 polymer ?
#
loop_
_entity_poly.entity_id
_entity_poly.type
_entity_poly.pdbx_seq_one_letter_code
_entity_poly.pdbx_strand_id
1 'polypeptide(L)' 'GNNQIVELPTSIGSLKSLKYLFLRSNLLSKLEFLGSLPKLKYLNLEKNKMASYPDFLNKLEDRGVKVFK' A
#
# COMPACT_ATOMS: atom_id res chain seq x y z
N GLY A 1 13.04 7.41 0.46
CA GLY A 1 13.34 8.24 -0.72
C GLY A 1 12.18 9.18 -0.92
N ASN A 2 12.44 10.46 -1.18
CA ASN A 2 11.43 11.39 -1.66
C ASN A 2 11.24 11.11 -3.15
N ASN A 3 10.15 10.43 -3.48
CA ASN A 3 9.77 10.17 -4.86
C ASN A 3 8.47 10.92 -5.14
N GLN A 4 8.17 11.15 -6.42
CA GLN A 4 6.95 11.84 -6.86
C GLN A 4 5.98 10.87 -7.52
N ILE A 5 5.97 9.60 -7.07
CA ILE A 5 5.12 8.58 -7.66
C ILE A 5 3.67 8.88 -7.29
N VAL A 6 2.84 9.09 -8.31
CA VAL A 6 1.41 9.40 -8.17
C VAL A 6 0.55 8.13 -8.25
N GLU A 7 1.03 7.14 -9.01
CA GLU A 7 0.36 5.85 -9.19
C GLU A 7 1.37 4.72 -9.25
N LEU A 8 0.91 3.54 -8.85
CA LEU A 8 1.66 2.30 -8.99
C LEU A 8 1.02 1.43 -10.07
N PRO A 9 1.81 0.67 -10.84
CA PRO A 9 1.26 -0.25 -11.82
C PRO A 9 0.46 -1.34 -11.10
N THR A 10 -0.74 -1.63 -11.62
CA THR A 10 -1.64 -2.66 -11.08
C THR A 10 -1.02 -4.06 -11.11
N SER A 11 0.00 -4.28 -11.94
CA SER A 11 0.79 -5.50 -12.00
C SER A 11 1.44 -5.87 -10.66
N ILE A 12 1.64 -4.93 -9.73
CA ILE A 12 2.11 -5.24 -8.37
C ILE A 12 1.14 -6.19 -7.64
N GLY A 13 -0.17 -6.11 -7.91
CA GLY A 13 -1.17 -7.04 -7.35
C GLY A 13 -0.98 -8.51 -7.79
N SER A 14 -0.19 -8.76 -8.83
CA SER A 14 0.18 -10.11 -9.26
C SER A 14 1.32 -10.72 -8.43
N LEU A 15 2.06 -9.92 -7.66
CA LEU A 15 3.22 -10.36 -6.88
C LEU A 15 2.78 -11.14 -5.62
N LYS A 16 2.33 -12.38 -5.79
CA LYS A 16 1.75 -13.20 -4.72
C LYS A 16 2.71 -13.50 -3.57
N SER A 17 4.01 -13.33 -3.78
CA SER A 17 5.05 -13.50 -2.76
C SER A 17 5.50 -12.21 -2.08
N LEU A 18 4.95 -11.04 -2.44
CA LEU A 18 5.32 -9.76 -1.84
C LEU A 18 4.90 -9.72 -0.37
N LYS A 19 5.88 -9.48 0.51
CA LYS A 19 5.68 -9.42 1.98
C LYS A 19 5.82 -8.01 2.55
N TYR A 20 6.67 -7.18 1.95
CA TYR A 20 7.02 -5.86 2.44
C TYR A 20 6.90 -4.87 1.29
N LEU A 21 6.18 -3.77 1.51
CA LEU A 21 6.03 -2.70 0.52
C LEU A 21 6.18 -1.34 1.20
N PHE A 22 7.23 -0.62 0.82
CA PHE A 22 7.57 0.69 1.39
C PHE A 22 7.35 1.78 0.34
N LEU A 23 6.34 2.60 0.55
CA LEU A 23 5.90 3.67 -0.35
C LEU A 23 5.91 5.03 0.34
N ARG A 24 6.62 5.14 1.46
CA ARG A 24 6.80 6.38 2.22
C ARG A 24 7.29 7.50 1.32
N SER A 25 6.79 8.73 1.55
CA SER A 25 7.22 9.94 0.85
C SER A 25 6.97 9.88 -0.67
N ASN A 26 5.71 9.64 -1.05
CA ASN A 26 5.21 9.70 -2.43
C ASN A 26 3.94 10.56 -2.54
N LEU A 27 3.27 10.54 -3.69
CA LEU A 27 2.04 11.28 -3.98
C LEU A 27 0.88 10.33 -4.36
N LEU A 28 0.88 9.12 -3.78
CA LEU A 28 -0.02 8.05 -4.20
C LEU A 28 -1.47 8.35 -3.85
N SER A 29 -2.37 8.04 -4.79
CA SER A 29 -3.83 8.23 -4.61
C SER A 29 -4.65 6.94 -4.78
N LYS A 30 -4.19 5.97 -5.60
CA LYS A 30 -4.91 4.72 -5.89
C LYS A 30 -4.06 3.50 -5.58
N LEU A 31 -4.54 2.64 -4.68
CA LEU A 31 -3.79 1.49 -4.15
C LEU A 31 -4.67 0.26 -3.88
N GLU A 32 -5.91 0.18 -4.39
CA GLU A 32 -6.85 -0.88 -3.98
C GLU A 32 -6.34 -2.30 -4.30
N PHE A 33 -5.54 -2.46 -5.36
CA PHE A 33 -4.96 -3.74 -5.74
C PHE A 33 -4.07 -4.35 -4.65
N LEU A 34 -3.52 -3.54 -3.72
CA LEU A 34 -2.74 -4.03 -2.58
C LEU A 34 -3.57 -4.88 -1.61
N GLY A 35 -4.89 -4.65 -1.54
CA GLY A 35 -5.81 -5.47 -0.74
C GLY A 35 -5.81 -6.95 -1.14
N SER A 36 -5.47 -7.25 -2.39
CA SER A 36 -5.45 -8.60 -2.95
C SER A 36 -4.14 -9.38 -2.73
N LEU A 37 -3.13 -8.76 -2.11
CA LEU A 37 -1.82 -9.40 -1.90
C LEU A 37 -1.90 -10.41 -0.75
N PRO A 38 -1.76 -11.72 -1.00
CA PRO A 38 -2.05 -12.75 -0.01
C PRO A 38 -0.99 -12.84 1.09
N LYS A 39 0.27 -12.53 0.78
CA LYS A 39 1.42 -12.66 1.70
C LYS A 39 1.94 -11.33 2.24
N LEU A 40 1.26 -10.21 1.98
CA LEU A 40 1.67 -8.91 2.49
C LEU A 40 1.64 -8.93 4.02
N LYS A 41 2.67 -8.38 4.65
CA LYS A 41 2.82 -8.29 6.11
C LYS A 41 3.07 -6.87 6.59
N TYR A 42 3.69 -6.05 5.75
CA TYR A 42 4.04 -4.66 6.06
C TYR A 42 3.77 -3.76 4.85
N LEU A 43 3.06 -2.67 5.10
CA LEU A 43 2.77 -1.62 4.13
C LEU A 43 3.05 -0.27 4.78
N ASN A 44 3.98 0.51 4.24
CA ASN A 44 4.25 1.87 4.70
C ASN A 44 3.83 2.89 3.64
N LEU A 45 2.84 3.71 3.98
CA LEU A 45 2.27 4.82 3.20
C LEU A 45 2.56 6.19 3.84
N GLU A 46 3.37 6.26 4.90
CA GLU A 46 3.65 7.51 5.62
C GLU A 46 4.10 8.61 4.67
N LYS A 47 3.74 9.86 4.97
CA LYS A 47 4.13 11.02 4.15
C LYS A 47 3.66 10.92 2.69
N ASN A 48 2.56 10.20 2.41
CA ASN A 48 1.79 10.38 1.18
C ASN A 48 0.74 11.47 1.36
N LYS A 49 0.27 12.05 0.24
CA LYS A 49 -0.77 13.10 0.25
C LYS A 49 -2.18 12.51 0.08
N MET A 50 -2.50 11.47 0.85
CA MET A 50 -3.84 10.88 0.82
C MET A 50 -4.81 11.73 1.63
N ALA A 51 -5.87 12.24 0.98
CA ALA A 51 -6.93 12.98 1.67
C ALA A 51 -7.75 12.08 2.61
N SER A 52 -7.88 10.81 2.26
CA SER A 52 -8.53 9.77 3.03
C SER A 52 -7.89 8.42 2.75
N TYR A 53 -7.92 7.53 3.74
CA TYR A 53 -7.46 6.15 3.59
C TYR A 53 -8.62 5.26 3.15
N PRO A 54 -8.45 4.46 2.07
CA PRO A 54 -9.51 3.57 1.58
C PRO A 54 -9.73 2.36 2.51
N ASP A 55 -10.97 1.87 2.55
CA ASP A 55 -11.41 0.79 3.46
C ASP A 55 -10.64 -0.53 3.31
N PHE A 56 -10.01 -0.78 2.15
CA PHE A 56 -9.21 -1.99 1.98
C PHE A 56 -8.00 -2.01 2.95
N LEU A 57 -7.52 -0.86 3.40
CA LEU A 57 -6.43 -0.79 4.39
C LEU A 57 -6.87 -1.39 5.73
N ASN A 58 -8.12 -1.17 6.12
CA ASN A 58 -8.69 -1.80 7.32
C ASN A 58 -8.75 -3.33 7.13
N LYS A 59 -9.16 -3.81 5.96
CA LYS A 59 -9.14 -5.26 5.64
C LYS A 59 -7.74 -5.87 5.68
N LEU A 60 -6.69 -5.09 5.38
CA LEU A 60 -5.30 -5.52 5.53
C LEU A 60 -4.92 -5.59 7.02
N GLU A 61 -5.26 -4.58 7.80
CA GLU A 61 -5.04 -4.55 9.26
C GLU A 61 -5.76 -5.72 9.96
N ASP A 62 -7.01 -6.03 9.59
CA ASP A 62 -7.78 -7.17 10.10
C ASP A 62 -7.11 -8.52 9.83
N ARG A 63 -6.35 -8.62 8.72
CA ARG A 63 -5.54 -9.81 8.36
C ARG A 63 -4.20 -9.87 9.10
N GLY A 64 -3.89 -8.90 9.95
CA GLY A 64 -2.63 -8.79 10.68
C GLY A 64 -1.49 -8.12 9.90
N VAL A 65 -1.80 -7.41 8.81
CA VAL A 65 -0.81 -6.60 8.08
C VAL A 65 -0.55 -5.31 8.87
N LYS A 66 0.72 -4.98 9.11
CA LYS A 66 1.08 -3.70 9.73
C LYS A 66 1.04 -2.61 8.67
N VAL A 67 0.06 -1.71 8.77
CA VAL A 67 -0.10 -0.56 7.87
C VAL A 67 0.35 0.71 8.61
N PHE A 68 1.27 1.46 8.00
CA PHE A 68 1.66 2.79 8.46
C PHE A 68 1.07 3.79 7.47
N LYS A 69 0.25 4.71 7.96
CA LYS A 69 -0.56 5.63 7.17
C LYS A 69 0.10 7.01 7.20
#